data_AF-A0A5C8JKE1-F1
#
_entry.id   AF-A0A5C8JKE1-F1
#
_cell.length_a   1.000
_cell.length_b   1.000
_cell.length_c   1.000
_cell.angle_alpha   90.00
_cell.angle_beta   90.00
_cell.angle_gamma   90.00
#
_symmetry.space_group_name_H-M   'P 1'
#
loop_
_entity.id
_entity.type
_entity.pdbx_description
1 polymer ?
#
loop_
_entity_poly.entity_id
_entity_poly.type
_entity_poly.pdbx_seq_one_letter_code
_entity_poly.pdbx_strand_id
1 'polypeptide(L)'
;MTTYDRAIEQARDLLRWRSPLRTELWAARLVSEGDPDLLGELAGSERPEARLAIAALATLELPDDLTTTASATPYDAEAVQETPTSDEERDDLTAAAREDEEPDDLTATVPRTPPPYGVDLAVAGREALEWLPRWAARMGEVVCEGAWYGRGDRHGEQVLAALAFRYADGREPHLLVVGIDQAHGGLAVDAVVEEPKFLDDLDLARAPADVVAGRVLDAFEVTDLLMGAEVADTLPAVRPLALARARSVPDPVRHAPDETFTAFDALPDTPGADEAFGALAEFLGARPLWWSPARVSAFLTSWLPREAILSDAAIAAMPEVLRAWTRHLGDHEEIHDRIAAEAPRLPALMADESLAGLAKRIAASRTEEPGADPPAGGGYGVQ
;
A
#
# COMPACT_ATOMS: atom_id res chain seq x y z
N MET A 1 37.60 -1.55 -11.21
CA MET A 1 36.40 -2.28 -11.62
C MET A 1 35.28 -1.26 -11.62
N THR A 2 34.75 -0.93 -12.80
CA THR A 2 33.64 0.02 -12.93
C THR A 2 32.32 -0.61 -12.46
N THR A 3 31.26 0.19 -12.28
CA THR A 3 29.91 -0.32 -12.01
C THR A 3 29.47 -1.29 -13.11
N TYR A 4 29.74 -0.95 -14.37
CA TYR A 4 29.47 -1.82 -15.51
C TYR A 4 30.25 -3.14 -15.45
N ASP A 5 31.56 -3.13 -15.14
CA ASP A 5 32.34 -4.37 -15.01
C ASP A 5 31.73 -5.31 -13.96
N ARG A 6 31.31 -4.75 -12.81
CA ARG A 6 30.64 -5.48 -11.74
C ARG A 6 29.28 -6.04 -12.19
N ALA A 7 28.46 -5.20 -12.83
CA ALA A 7 27.14 -5.60 -13.33
C ALA A 7 27.27 -6.76 -14.32
N ILE A 8 28.25 -6.70 -15.22
CA ILE A 8 28.52 -7.75 -16.20
C ILE A 8 29.00 -9.06 -15.54
N GLU A 9 29.85 -8.99 -14.53
CA GLU A 9 30.28 -10.16 -13.76
C GLU A 9 29.08 -10.83 -13.07
N GLN A 10 28.23 -10.06 -12.40
CA GLN A 10 27.03 -10.55 -11.73
C GLN A 10 26.00 -11.13 -12.71
N ALA A 11 25.76 -10.46 -13.84
CA ALA A 11 24.86 -10.94 -14.89
C ALA A 11 25.31 -12.28 -15.47
N ARG A 12 26.62 -12.53 -15.55
CA ARG A 12 27.14 -13.83 -15.97
C ARG A 12 26.76 -14.95 -15.00
N ASP A 13 26.83 -14.70 -13.71
CA ASP A 13 26.42 -15.68 -12.70
C ASP A 13 24.91 -15.91 -12.71
N LEU A 14 24.12 -14.87 -12.97
CA LEU A 14 22.66 -14.98 -13.14
C LEU A 14 22.28 -15.82 -14.37
N LEU A 15 22.98 -15.65 -15.50
CA LEU A 15 22.81 -16.53 -16.68
C LEU A 15 23.04 -18.00 -16.36
N ARG A 16 23.93 -18.31 -15.42
CA ARG A 16 24.22 -19.68 -14.97
C ARG A 16 23.14 -20.21 -14.02
N TRP A 17 22.64 -19.39 -13.11
CA TRP A 17 21.62 -19.79 -12.14
C TRP A 17 20.21 -19.90 -12.73
N ARG A 18 19.93 -19.16 -13.82
CA ARG A 18 18.65 -19.21 -14.55
C ARG A 18 17.43 -18.87 -13.68
N SER A 19 17.61 -17.90 -12.77
CA SER A 19 16.57 -17.47 -11.83
C SER A 19 16.03 -16.08 -12.21
N PRO A 20 14.79 -15.98 -12.71
CA PRO A 20 14.13 -14.71 -12.98
C PRO A 20 14.11 -13.79 -11.74
N LEU A 21 13.73 -14.31 -10.57
CA LEU A 21 13.58 -13.49 -9.36
C LEU A 21 14.90 -12.88 -8.90
N ARG A 22 15.97 -13.69 -8.88
CA ARG A 22 17.30 -13.19 -8.52
C ARG A 22 17.80 -12.14 -9.52
N THR A 23 17.43 -12.28 -10.78
CA THR A 23 17.79 -11.34 -11.84
C THR A 23 17.05 -10.01 -11.67
N GLU A 24 15.76 -10.03 -11.40
CA GLU A 24 14.97 -8.81 -11.15
C GLU A 24 15.38 -8.11 -9.84
N LEU A 25 15.65 -8.86 -8.76
CA LEU A 25 16.20 -8.30 -7.50
C LEU A 25 17.59 -7.69 -7.68
N TRP A 26 18.40 -8.24 -8.59
CA TRP A 26 19.68 -7.65 -8.96
C TRP A 26 19.49 -6.37 -9.78
N ALA A 27 18.59 -6.38 -10.77
CA ALA A 27 18.25 -5.18 -11.54
C ALA A 27 17.68 -4.06 -10.66
N ALA A 28 16.84 -4.38 -9.67
CA ALA A 28 16.29 -3.41 -8.73
C ALA A 28 17.38 -2.72 -7.91
N ARG A 29 18.41 -3.47 -7.50
CA ARG A 29 19.61 -2.92 -6.86
C ARG A 29 20.38 -1.99 -7.79
N LEU A 30 20.58 -2.35 -9.06
CA LEU A 30 21.24 -1.46 -10.03
C LEU A 30 20.50 -0.13 -10.19
N VAL A 31 19.15 -0.16 -10.26
CA VAL A 31 18.33 1.06 -10.29
C VAL A 31 18.57 1.91 -9.03
N SER A 32 18.64 1.28 -7.86
CA SER A 32 18.85 1.99 -6.59
C SER A 32 20.24 2.62 -6.45
N GLU A 33 21.26 2.02 -7.07
CA GLU A 33 22.63 2.56 -7.09
C GLU A 33 22.74 3.81 -7.99
N GLY A 34 21.83 3.97 -8.96
CA GLY A 34 21.63 5.22 -9.68
C GLY A 34 22.79 5.68 -10.55
N ASP A 35 23.60 4.75 -11.09
CA ASP A 35 24.70 5.10 -12.00
C ASP A 35 24.15 5.56 -13.37
N PRO A 36 24.26 6.86 -13.71
CA PRO A 36 23.65 7.40 -14.92
C PRO A 36 24.33 6.93 -16.21
N ASP A 37 25.60 6.51 -16.13
CA ASP A 37 26.38 6.10 -17.30
C ASP A 37 26.15 4.61 -17.63
N LEU A 38 25.73 3.81 -16.64
CA LEU A 38 25.53 2.37 -16.76
C LEU A 38 24.59 2.01 -17.93
N LEU A 39 23.48 2.71 -18.09
CA LEU A 39 22.51 2.41 -19.16
C LEU A 39 23.10 2.61 -20.55
N GLY A 40 23.88 3.67 -20.74
CA GLY A 40 24.56 3.94 -22.02
C GLY A 40 25.60 2.87 -22.34
N GLU A 41 26.36 2.43 -21.34
CA GLU A 41 27.37 1.37 -21.49
C GLU A 41 26.72 0.00 -21.77
N LEU A 42 25.63 -0.34 -21.08
CA LEU A 42 24.85 -1.55 -21.33
C LEU A 42 24.28 -1.55 -22.75
N ALA A 43 23.64 -0.46 -23.18
CA ALA A 43 23.02 -0.33 -24.51
C ALA A 43 24.04 -0.43 -25.66
N GLY A 44 25.29 0.03 -25.47
CA GLY A 44 26.36 -0.10 -26.47
C GLY A 44 26.99 -1.50 -26.57
N SER A 45 26.63 -2.41 -25.67
CA SER A 45 27.25 -3.72 -25.53
C SER A 45 26.40 -4.83 -26.16
N GLU A 46 27.03 -5.62 -27.03
CA GLU A 46 26.39 -6.79 -27.66
C GLU A 46 26.50 -8.06 -26.79
N ARG A 47 27.05 -7.92 -25.59
CA ARG A 47 27.28 -9.05 -24.70
C ARG A 47 25.96 -9.59 -24.17
N PRO A 48 25.79 -10.92 -24.05
CA PRO A 48 24.59 -11.50 -23.49
C PRO A 48 24.34 -11.03 -22.04
N GLU A 49 25.41 -10.76 -21.28
CA GLU A 49 25.29 -10.21 -19.92
C GLU A 49 24.68 -8.80 -19.90
N ALA A 50 25.07 -7.95 -20.86
CA ALA A 50 24.51 -6.61 -20.98
C ALA A 50 23.05 -6.65 -21.43
N ARG A 51 22.73 -7.54 -22.38
CA ARG A 51 21.34 -7.80 -22.81
C ARG A 51 20.47 -8.28 -21.66
N LEU A 52 20.97 -9.19 -20.81
CA LEU A 52 20.25 -9.62 -19.61
C LEU A 52 19.97 -8.45 -18.67
N ALA A 53 20.95 -7.57 -18.46
CA ALA A 53 20.78 -6.37 -17.65
C ALA A 53 19.66 -5.47 -18.19
N ILE A 54 19.69 -5.15 -19.48
CA ILE A 54 18.67 -4.31 -20.14
C ILE A 54 17.30 -4.97 -20.04
N ALA A 55 17.19 -6.26 -20.35
CA ALA A 55 15.94 -7.00 -20.27
C ALA A 55 15.36 -7.00 -18.84
N ALA A 56 16.21 -7.20 -17.83
CA ALA A 56 15.79 -7.20 -16.43
C ALA A 56 15.36 -5.81 -15.96
N LEU A 57 16.12 -4.75 -16.30
CA LEU A 57 15.76 -3.37 -15.96
C LEU A 57 14.42 -2.97 -16.62
N ALA A 58 14.19 -3.39 -17.87
CA ALA A 58 12.94 -3.15 -18.58
C ALA A 58 11.71 -3.76 -17.90
N THR A 59 11.87 -4.85 -17.13
CA THR A 59 10.76 -5.45 -16.37
C THR A 59 10.35 -4.64 -15.14
N LEU A 60 11.23 -3.76 -14.66
CA LEU A 60 10.99 -2.90 -13.49
C LEU A 60 10.37 -1.56 -13.90
N GLU A 61 10.67 -1.08 -15.11
CA GLU A 61 10.06 0.10 -15.72
C GLU A 61 8.75 -0.26 -16.44
N LEU A 62 7.79 -0.85 -15.73
CA LEU A 62 6.44 -1.02 -16.29
C LEU A 62 5.90 0.36 -16.70
N PRO A 63 5.55 0.57 -17.98
CA PRO A 63 5.08 1.87 -18.44
C PRO A 63 3.77 2.23 -17.75
N ASP A 64 3.63 3.51 -17.37
CA ASP A 64 2.40 4.06 -16.79
C ASP A 64 1.17 3.93 -17.73
N ASP A 65 1.34 3.48 -18.98
CA ASP A 65 0.31 3.38 -20.01
C ASP A 65 -0.84 2.41 -19.70
N LEU A 66 -0.79 1.64 -18.60
CA LEU A 66 -1.95 0.88 -18.11
C LEU A 66 -2.93 1.72 -17.27
N THR A 67 -2.68 3.01 -17.04
CA THR A 67 -3.58 3.89 -16.25
C THR A 67 -4.54 4.76 -17.08
N THR A 68 -4.49 4.72 -18.42
CA THR A 68 -5.34 5.59 -19.26
C THR A 68 -6.48 4.84 -19.95
N THR A 69 -7.34 4.15 -19.18
CA THR A 69 -8.69 3.77 -19.64
C THR A 69 -9.77 3.80 -18.55
N ALA A 70 -9.59 4.58 -17.48
CA ALA A 70 -10.64 4.84 -16.49
C ALA A 70 -10.86 6.35 -16.31
N SER A 71 -11.41 7.01 -17.33
CA SER A 71 -12.02 8.33 -17.19
C SER A 71 -13.53 8.16 -16.97
N ALA A 72 -13.94 8.35 -15.70
CA ALA A 72 -15.21 8.84 -15.18
C ALA A 72 -16.55 8.46 -15.87
N THR A 73 -17.49 7.90 -15.09
CA THR A 73 -18.78 8.57 -14.78
C THR A 73 -19.46 7.96 -13.53
N PRO A 74 -20.34 8.72 -12.85
CA PRO A 74 -20.80 8.45 -11.49
C PRO A 74 -22.04 7.54 -11.44
N TYR A 75 -22.13 6.77 -10.34
CA TYR A 75 -23.35 6.38 -9.62
C TYR A 75 -24.64 6.21 -10.44
N ASP A 76 -24.90 4.97 -10.88
CA ASP A 76 -26.27 4.43 -11.01
C ASP A 76 -26.22 2.94 -10.67
N ALA A 77 -26.76 2.61 -9.49
CA ALA A 77 -26.92 1.25 -9.01
C ALA A 77 -28.30 0.73 -9.43
N GLU A 78 -28.34 -0.19 -10.40
CA GLU A 78 -29.47 -1.10 -10.55
C GLU A 78 -29.00 -2.55 -10.69
N ALA A 79 -29.71 -3.39 -9.95
CA ALA A 79 -29.43 -4.77 -9.59
C ALA A 79 -29.28 -5.74 -10.78
N VAL A 80 -28.36 -6.71 -10.63
CA VAL A 80 -28.38 -7.95 -11.40
C VAL A 80 -28.45 -9.14 -10.46
N GLN A 81 -29.42 -10.01 -10.76
CA GLN A 81 -29.82 -11.19 -10.02
C GLN A 81 -28.80 -12.33 -10.15
N GLU A 82 -28.58 -13.02 -9.03
CA GLU A 82 -27.86 -14.29 -8.94
C GLU A 82 -28.61 -15.44 -9.63
N THR A 83 -27.86 -16.37 -10.22
CA THR A 83 -28.26 -17.78 -10.38
C THR A 83 -27.02 -18.69 -10.40
N PRO A 84 -27.19 -19.99 -10.07
CA PRO A 84 -26.25 -20.71 -9.22
C PRO A 84 -25.19 -21.53 -9.96
N THR A 85 -24.24 -21.94 -9.14
CA THR A 85 -23.14 -22.88 -9.34
C THR A 85 -23.55 -24.23 -9.90
N SER A 86 -22.67 -24.80 -10.70
CA SER A 86 -22.60 -26.24 -10.98
C SER A 86 -21.16 -26.71 -10.79
N ASP A 87 -21.02 -27.68 -9.88
CA ASP A 87 -19.86 -28.54 -9.72
C ASP A 87 -19.57 -29.30 -11.01
N GLU A 88 -18.29 -29.48 -11.35
CA GLU A 88 -17.84 -30.68 -12.03
C GLU A 88 -16.34 -30.95 -11.78
N GLU A 89 -16.09 -32.17 -11.30
CA GLU A 89 -14.81 -32.84 -11.06
C GLU A 89 -13.86 -32.78 -12.27
N ARG A 90 -12.55 -32.76 -12.00
CA ARG A 90 -11.57 -33.52 -12.81
C ARG A 90 -10.20 -33.70 -12.16
N ASP A 91 -9.97 -34.96 -11.77
CA ASP A 91 -8.81 -35.83 -11.97
C ASP A 91 -7.38 -35.25 -12.08
N ASP A 92 -6.55 -35.75 -11.16
CA ASP A 92 -5.28 -36.45 -11.36
C ASP A 92 -4.52 -36.17 -12.66
N LEU A 93 -3.32 -35.57 -12.54
CA LEU A 93 -2.19 -35.81 -13.45
C LEU A 93 -0.86 -35.47 -12.74
N THR A 94 -0.23 -36.50 -12.16
CA THR A 94 1.20 -36.51 -11.86
C THR A 94 1.98 -36.61 -13.17
N ALA A 95 2.75 -35.58 -13.52
CA ALA A 95 3.71 -35.62 -14.61
C ALA A 95 5.11 -35.25 -14.10
N ALA A 96 5.99 -36.24 -14.10
CA ALA A 96 7.41 -36.10 -13.81
C ALA A 96 8.07 -35.17 -14.84
N ALA A 97 8.72 -34.12 -14.34
CA ALA A 97 9.54 -33.22 -15.14
C ALA A 97 10.76 -33.98 -15.68
N ARG A 98 10.83 -34.09 -17.01
CA ARG A 98 12.06 -34.47 -17.74
C ARG A 98 12.94 -33.23 -17.87
N GLU A 99 14.18 -33.37 -17.47
CA GLU A 99 15.25 -32.40 -17.73
C GLU A 99 15.68 -32.57 -19.19
N ASP A 100 15.18 -31.71 -20.08
CA ASP A 100 15.67 -31.62 -21.45
C ASP A 100 16.93 -30.74 -21.49
N GLU A 101 18.07 -31.37 -21.82
CA GLU A 101 19.32 -30.70 -22.17
C GLU A 101 19.20 -30.09 -23.58
N GLU A 102 19.22 -28.75 -23.69
CA GLU A 102 19.27 -28.03 -24.98
C GLU A 102 20.70 -27.47 -25.23
N PRO A 103 21.16 -27.39 -26.50
CA PRO A 103 22.55 -27.12 -26.83
C PRO A 103 22.88 -25.62 -26.95
N ASP A 104 24.09 -25.28 -26.51
CA ASP A 104 24.77 -23.99 -26.68
C ASP A 104 25.11 -23.74 -28.16
N ASP A 105 24.43 -22.80 -28.83
CA ASP A 105 24.98 -22.17 -30.03
C ASP A 105 24.52 -20.71 -30.18
N LEU A 106 25.38 -19.78 -29.77
CA LEU A 106 25.19 -18.33 -29.90
C LEU A 106 26.47 -17.70 -30.48
N THR A 107 26.60 -17.69 -31.81
CA THR A 107 27.57 -16.82 -32.50
C THR A 107 26.97 -16.19 -33.76
N ALA A 108 26.39 -14.99 -33.61
CA ALA A 108 26.07 -14.11 -34.73
C ALA A 108 26.48 -12.66 -34.39
N THR A 109 27.27 -12.04 -35.26
CA THR A 109 27.80 -10.68 -35.13
C THR A 109 27.10 -9.75 -36.12
N VAL A 110 26.60 -8.60 -35.65
CA VAL A 110 25.90 -7.55 -36.43
C VAL A 110 26.62 -6.21 -36.20
N PRO A 111 26.60 -5.22 -37.12
CA PRO A 111 27.37 -3.99 -36.97
C PRO A 111 26.71 -2.96 -36.03
N ARG A 112 27.54 -2.32 -35.20
CA ARG A 112 27.19 -1.30 -34.19
C ARG A 112 26.89 0.09 -34.77
N THR A 113 25.83 0.72 -34.27
CA THR A 113 25.67 2.19 -34.23
C THR A 113 25.28 2.56 -32.79
N PRO A 114 25.99 3.48 -32.09
CA PRO A 114 25.60 3.89 -30.75
C PRO A 114 24.30 4.71 -30.80
N PRO A 115 23.32 4.45 -29.90
CA PRO A 115 22.07 5.18 -29.88
C PRO A 115 22.25 6.61 -29.34
N PRO A 116 21.54 7.61 -29.91
CA PRO A 116 21.46 8.95 -29.31
C PRO A 116 20.65 8.90 -28.00
N TYR A 117 20.88 9.87 -27.11
CA TYR A 117 20.21 10.04 -25.82
C TYR A 117 18.70 9.72 -25.85
N GLY A 118 18.24 8.89 -24.92
CA GLY A 118 16.84 8.45 -24.78
C GLY A 118 16.62 7.00 -25.20
N VAL A 119 17.32 6.05 -24.57
CA VAL A 119 17.04 4.62 -24.75
C VAL A 119 15.67 4.34 -24.15
N ASP A 120 14.69 3.99 -24.99
CA ASP A 120 13.44 3.39 -24.53
C ASP A 120 13.79 1.99 -23.99
N LEU A 121 13.88 1.89 -22.67
CA LEU A 121 14.30 0.68 -21.99
C LEU A 121 13.34 -0.49 -22.25
N ALA A 122 12.06 -0.21 -22.40
CA ALA A 122 11.05 -1.22 -22.73
C ALA A 122 11.28 -1.79 -24.14
N VAL A 123 11.59 -0.95 -25.12
CA VAL A 123 11.97 -1.40 -26.47
C VAL A 123 13.28 -2.20 -26.43
N ALA A 124 14.33 -1.63 -25.83
CA ALA A 124 15.64 -2.27 -25.76
C ALA A 124 15.60 -3.60 -25.01
N GLY A 125 14.77 -3.71 -23.97
CA GLY A 125 14.54 -4.94 -23.22
C GLY A 125 13.88 -6.03 -24.06
N ARG A 126 12.84 -5.68 -24.84
CA ARG A 126 12.19 -6.63 -25.76
C ARG A 126 13.16 -7.13 -26.83
N GLU A 127 13.93 -6.23 -27.44
CA GLU A 127 14.95 -6.61 -28.43
C GLU A 127 16.04 -7.48 -27.81
N ALA A 128 16.47 -7.18 -26.57
CA ALA A 128 17.45 -7.98 -25.85
C ALA A 128 16.98 -9.43 -25.59
N LEU A 129 15.69 -9.62 -25.27
CA LEU A 129 15.09 -10.93 -25.01
C LEU A 129 15.16 -11.89 -26.21
N GLU A 130 15.17 -11.38 -27.45
CA GLU A 130 15.28 -12.22 -28.66
C GLU A 130 16.60 -13.03 -28.71
N TRP A 131 17.61 -12.57 -27.99
CA TRP A 131 18.95 -13.16 -27.98
C TRP A 131 19.30 -13.86 -26.66
N LEU A 132 18.37 -13.88 -25.71
CA LEU A 132 18.57 -14.48 -24.40
C LEU A 132 17.94 -15.87 -24.34
N PRO A 133 18.42 -16.73 -23.43
CA PRO A 133 17.78 -18.02 -23.20
C PRO A 133 16.30 -17.83 -22.81
N ARG A 134 15.44 -18.77 -23.20
CA ARG A 134 13.97 -18.70 -22.97
C ARG A 134 13.57 -18.41 -21.53
N TRP A 135 14.38 -18.81 -20.55
CA TRP A 135 14.08 -18.54 -19.15
C TRP A 135 14.00 -17.04 -18.83
N ALA A 136 14.75 -16.21 -19.54
CA ALA A 136 14.82 -14.75 -19.34
C ALA A 136 13.54 -14.05 -19.78
N ALA A 137 12.83 -14.59 -20.77
CA ALA A 137 11.54 -14.07 -21.21
C ALA A 137 10.45 -14.13 -20.11
N ARG A 138 10.67 -14.93 -19.06
CA ARG A 138 9.75 -15.06 -17.93
C ARG A 138 9.90 -13.93 -16.90
N MET A 139 10.96 -13.12 -16.97
CA MET A 139 11.08 -11.95 -16.08
C MET A 139 9.87 -11.03 -16.29
N GLY A 140 9.31 -10.49 -15.22
CA GLY A 140 8.08 -9.70 -15.24
C GLY A 140 6.80 -10.50 -15.44
N GLU A 141 6.85 -11.73 -15.96
CA GLU A 141 5.69 -12.59 -16.19
C GLU A 141 5.28 -13.35 -14.92
N VAL A 142 4.70 -12.62 -13.97
CA VAL A 142 4.22 -13.16 -12.70
C VAL A 142 2.70 -13.13 -12.58
N VAL A 143 2.17 -14.04 -11.78
CA VAL A 143 0.77 -14.08 -11.37
C VAL A 143 0.72 -13.91 -9.86
N CYS A 144 -0.10 -12.98 -9.38
CA CYS A 144 -0.41 -12.85 -7.96
C CYS A 144 -1.38 -13.95 -7.53
N GLU A 145 -0.98 -14.79 -6.58
CA GLU A 145 -1.79 -15.93 -6.12
C GLU A 145 -2.58 -15.64 -4.83
N GLY A 146 -2.20 -14.58 -4.11
CA GLY A 146 -2.82 -14.23 -2.85
C GLY A 146 -2.28 -12.93 -2.29
N ALA A 147 -3.05 -12.36 -1.38
CA ALA A 147 -2.70 -11.14 -0.68
C ALA A 147 -3.17 -11.17 0.77
N TRP A 148 -2.43 -10.48 1.62
CA TRP A 148 -2.70 -10.36 3.04
C TRP A 148 -2.40 -8.95 3.52
N TYR A 149 -3.16 -8.53 4.52
CA TYR A 149 -3.02 -7.22 5.13
C TYR A 149 -3.36 -7.30 6.61
N GLY A 150 -2.62 -6.57 7.43
CA GLY A 150 -2.82 -6.59 8.86
C GLY A 150 -1.75 -5.82 9.60
N ARG A 151 -1.78 -5.88 10.93
CA ARG A 151 -0.81 -5.18 11.77
C ARG A 151 0.57 -5.82 11.66
N GLY A 152 1.60 -5.01 11.54
CA GLY A 152 3.01 -5.42 11.61
C GLY A 152 3.57 -5.38 13.02
N ASP A 153 2.93 -4.62 13.91
CA ASP A 153 3.24 -4.57 15.33
C ASP A 153 1.97 -4.70 16.19
N ARG A 154 2.16 -4.74 17.51
CA ARG A 154 1.09 -4.92 18.49
C ARG A 154 -0.06 -3.90 18.35
N HIS A 155 0.25 -2.66 17.99
CA HIS A 155 -0.67 -1.53 17.99
C HIS A 155 -1.06 -1.05 16.58
N GLY A 156 -0.51 -1.67 15.53
CA GLY A 156 -0.73 -1.26 14.15
C GLY A 156 -0.13 0.11 13.83
N GLU A 157 0.93 0.54 14.54
CA GLU A 157 1.68 1.75 14.13
C GLU A 157 2.32 1.51 12.76
N GLN A 158 2.75 0.28 12.53
CA GLN A 158 3.05 -0.30 11.24
C GLN A 158 2.03 -1.38 10.89
N VAL A 159 1.66 -1.43 9.62
CA VAL A 159 0.90 -2.52 9.02
C VAL A 159 1.76 -3.18 7.95
N LEU A 160 1.50 -4.44 7.64
CA LEU A 160 2.15 -5.15 6.56
C LEU A 160 1.15 -5.38 5.43
N ALA A 161 1.59 -5.11 4.21
CA ALA A 161 0.92 -5.51 2.98
C ALA A 161 1.77 -6.61 2.31
N ALA A 162 1.19 -7.80 2.16
CA ALA A 162 1.89 -8.95 1.60
C ALA A 162 1.20 -9.44 0.32
N LEU A 163 1.96 -9.68 -0.74
CA LEU A 163 1.51 -10.17 -2.04
C LEU A 163 2.33 -11.40 -2.42
N ALA A 164 1.68 -12.54 -2.64
CA ALA A 164 2.33 -13.76 -3.11
C ALA A 164 2.30 -13.83 -4.63
N PHE A 165 3.45 -14.17 -5.22
CA PHE A 165 3.62 -14.28 -6.66
C PHE A 165 4.26 -15.61 -7.03
N ARG A 166 3.94 -16.06 -8.24
CA ARG A 166 4.67 -17.11 -8.96
C ARG A 166 4.95 -16.66 -10.38
N TYR A 167 5.96 -17.24 -11.02
CA TYR A 167 6.13 -17.11 -12.46
C TYR A 167 5.17 -18.04 -13.22
N ALA A 168 4.97 -17.77 -14.50
CA ALA A 168 4.08 -18.55 -15.36
C ALA A 168 4.37 -20.07 -15.39
N ASP A 169 5.61 -20.48 -15.11
CA ASP A 169 6.03 -21.88 -15.04
C ASP A 169 5.82 -22.53 -13.65
N GLY A 170 5.27 -21.80 -12.69
CA GLY A 170 5.05 -22.24 -11.32
C GLY A 170 6.32 -22.32 -10.46
N ARG A 171 7.48 -21.89 -10.96
CA ARG A 171 8.73 -21.88 -10.20
C ARG A 171 8.90 -20.58 -9.43
N GLU A 172 9.82 -20.61 -8.47
CA GLU A 172 10.23 -19.46 -7.65
C GLU A 172 9.05 -18.71 -7.01
N PRO A 173 8.15 -19.41 -6.27
CA PRO A 173 7.11 -18.73 -5.53
C PRO A 173 7.78 -17.80 -4.51
N HIS A 174 7.31 -16.57 -4.45
CA HIS A 174 7.88 -15.54 -3.58
C HIS A 174 6.80 -14.65 -3.02
N LEU A 175 7.13 -14.03 -1.90
CA LEU A 175 6.28 -13.13 -1.15
C LEU A 175 6.91 -11.76 -1.14
N LEU A 176 6.23 -10.76 -1.69
CA LEU A 176 6.58 -9.36 -1.46
C LEU A 176 5.88 -8.91 -0.18
N VAL A 177 6.63 -8.39 0.79
CA VAL A 177 6.08 -7.78 2.00
C VAL A 177 6.54 -6.33 2.07
N VAL A 178 5.59 -5.42 2.27
CA VAL A 178 5.85 -3.98 2.43
C VAL A 178 5.37 -3.54 3.81
N GLY A 179 6.28 -2.96 4.59
CA GLY A 179 5.96 -2.32 5.86
C GLY A 179 5.47 -0.89 5.61
N ILE A 180 4.29 -0.58 6.14
CA ILE A 180 3.62 0.70 5.95
C ILE A 180 3.44 1.37 7.32
N ASP A 181 4.09 2.52 7.51
CA ASP A 181 4.03 3.32 8.73
C ASP A 181 2.79 4.21 8.73
N GLN A 182 1.82 3.82 9.56
CA GLN A 182 0.56 4.51 9.74
C GLN A 182 0.73 5.82 10.50
N ALA A 183 1.72 5.94 11.38
CA ALA A 183 1.93 7.10 12.22
C ALA A 183 2.21 8.36 11.39
N HIS A 184 2.99 8.20 10.32
CA HIS A 184 3.42 9.30 9.46
C HIS A 184 2.72 9.34 8.09
N GLY A 185 1.49 8.83 8.00
CA GLY A 185 0.64 9.01 6.82
C GLY A 185 0.40 7.77 5.97
N GLY A 186 0.87 6.60 6.41
CA GLY A 186 0.80 5.38 5.62
C GLY A 186 1.93 5.27 4.60
N LEU A 187 3.15 5.69 4.94
CA LEU A 187 4.30 5.62 4.04
C LEU A 187 4.88 4.21 3.97
N ALA A 188 5.45 3.82 2.83
CA ALA A 188 6.29 2.63 2.76
C ALA A 188 7.63 2.90 3.45
N VAL A 189 7.92 2.16 4.52
CA VAL A 189 9.17 2.28 5.31
C VAL A 189 10.12 1.12 5.09
N ASP A 190 9.62 -0.06 4.71
CA ASP A 190 10.44 -1.23 4.44
C ASP A 190 9.78 -2.09 3.37
N ALA A 191 10.60 -2.84 2.63
CA ALA A 191 10.14 -3.84 1.69
C ALA A 191 11.14 -4.98 1.60
N VAL A 192 10.63 -6.21 1.65
CA VAL A 192 11.43 -7.42 1.52
C VAL A 192 10.76 -8.41 0.57
N VAL A 193 11.56 -9.29 -0.03
CA VAL A 193 11.07 -10.42 -0.80
C VAL A 193 11.53 -11.69 -0.12
N GLU A 194 10.56 -12.50 0.27
CA GLU A 194 10.76 -13.69 1.07
C GLU A 194 10.13 -14.93 0.43
N GLU A 195 10.38 -16.09 1.01
CA GLU A 195 9.67 -17.32 0.66
C GLU A 195 8.23 -17.29 1.23
N PRO A 196 7.24 -17.95 0.59
CA PRO A 196 5.85 -17.94 1.07
C PRO A 196 5.65 -18.38 2.52
N LYS A 197 6.51 -19.27 3.04
CA LYS A 197 6.49 -19.73 4.44
C LYS A 197 6.67 -18.59 5.45
N PHE A 198 7.23 -17.45 5.03
CA PHE A 198 7.37 -16.28 5.88
C PHE A 198 6.01 -15.76 6.36
N LEU A 199 4.93 -15.99 5.59
CA LEU A 199 3.56 -15.67 6.02
C LEU A 199 3.14 -16.41 7.29
N ASP A 200 3.66 -17.61 7.54
CA ASP A 200 3.25 -18.43 8.69
C ASP A 200 3.64 -17.76 10.02
N ASP A 201 4.66 -16.89 9.99
CA ASP A 201 5.13 -16.12 11.14
C ASP A 201 4.41 -14.76 11.27
N LEU A 202 3.52 -14.41 10.32
CA LEU A 202 2.80 -13.14 10.30
C LEU A 202 1.30 -13.35 10.61
N ASP A 203 0.77 -12.57 11.54
CA ASP A 203 -0.68 -12.59 11.87
C ASP A 203 -1.46 -11.66 10.93
N LEU A 204 -1.42 -11.96 9.62
CA LEU A 204 -2.09 -11.16 8.59
C LEU A 204 -3.39 -11.81 8.13
N ALA A 205 -4.44 -11.01 7.99
CA ALA A 205 -5.70 -11.45 7.42
C ALA A 205 -5.59 -11.49 5.89
N ARG A 206 -6.22 -12.49 5.27
CA ARG A 206 -6.33 -12.54 3.81
C ARG A 206 -7.19 -11.37 3.32
N ALA A 207 -6.77 -10.73 2.23
CA ALA A 207 -7.46 -9.59 1.64
C ALA A 207 -7.49 -9.68 0.11
N PRO A 208 -8.36 -8.91 -0.58
CA PRO A 208 -8.36 -8.80 -2.04
C PRO A 208 -7.00 -8.28 -2.56
N ALA A 209 -6.46 -8.91 -3.60
CA ALA A 209 -5.11 -8.61 -4.08
C ALA A 209 -4.99 -7.21 -4.70
N ASP A 210 -6.00 -6.80 -5.45
CA ASP A 210 -6.17 -5.46 -6.02
C ASP A 210 -6.14 -4.37 -4.94
N VAL A 211 -6.81 -4.59 -3.80
CA VAL A 211 -6.81 -3.67 -2.66
C VAL A 211 -5.43 -3.60 -2.01
N VAL A 212 -4.79 -4.73 -1.74
CA VAL A 212 -3.45 -4.76 -1.11
C VAL A 212 -2.41 -4.13 -2.03
N ALA A 213 -2.45 -4.42 -3.33
CA ALA A 213 -1.59 -3.78 -4.32
C ALA A 213 -1.79 -2.27 -4.37
N GLY A 214 -3.04 -1.80 -4.37
CA GLY A 214 -3.36 -0.38 -4.31
C GLY A 214 -2.78 0.30 -3.07
N ARG A 215 -2.86 -0.33 -1.89
CA ARG A 215 -2.25 0.16 -0.64
C ARG A 215 -0.72 0.23 -0.72
N VAL A 216 -0.07 -0.76 -1.34
CA VAL A 216 1.39 -0.72 -1.58
C VAL A 216 1.76 0.48 -2.46
N LEU A 217 1.01 0.71 -3.54
CA LEU A 217 1.27 1.83 -4.44
C LEU A 217 1.03 3.19 -3.77
N ASP A 218 -0.06 3.32 -2.99
CA ASP A 218 -0.33 4.53 -2.19
C ASP A 218 0.80 4.80 -1.20
N ALA A 219 1.29 3.77 -0.52
CA ALA A 219 2.34 3.92 0.48
C ALA A 219 3.65 4.43 -0.12
N PHE A 220 4.05 3.90 -1.29
CA PHE A 220 5.23 4.40 -1.99
C PHE A 220 5.04 5.83 -2.51
N GLU A 221 3.86 6.19 -3.01
CA GLU A 221 3.57 7.56 -3.46
C GLU A 221 3.68 8.55 -2.30
N VAL A 222 3.15 8.21 -1.12
CA VAL A 222 3.30 9.03 0.09
C VAL A 222 4.78 9.15 0.50
N THR A 223 5.55 8.05 0.45
CA THR A 223 6.99 8.09 0.74
C THR A 223 7.73 9.05 -0.20
N ASP A 224 7.41 9.03 -1.50
CA ASP A 224 8.08 9.88 -2.50
C ASP A 224 7.78 11.37 -2.30
N LEU A 225 6.60 11.71 -1.76
CA LEU A 225 6.22 13.08 -1.45
C LEU A 225 6.90 13.62 -0.19
N LEU A 226 7.37 12.75 0.71
CA LEU A 226 7.94 13.13 2.00
C LEU A 226 9.48 13.18 1.95
N MET A 227 10.04 14.38 1.84
CA MET A 227 11.48 14.57 1.93
C MET A 227 12.02 14.16 3.31
N GLY A 228 13.00 13.25 3.32
CA GLY A 228 13.68 12.82 4.55
C GLY A 228 12.91 11.80 5.37
N ALA A 229 11.97 11.06 4.76
CA ALA A 229 11.37 9.89 5.39
C ALA A 229 12.47 8.91 5.85
N GLU A 230 12.41 8.49 7.10
CA GLU A 230 13.27 7.44 7.62
C GLU A 230 12.75 6.09 7.11
N VAL A 231 13.56 5.41 6.29
CA VAL A 231 13.22 4.12 5.68
C VAL A 231 14.33 3.12 5.99
N ALA A 232 14.00 1.83 5.97
CA ALA A 232 14.96 0.76 6.11
C ALA A 232 15.97 0.76 4.94
N ASP A 233 17.22 0.38 5.21
CA ASP A 233 18.30 0.32 4.22
C ASP A 233 17.99 -0.65 3.05
N THR A 234 17.08 -1.60 3.26
CA THR A 234 16.57 -2.56 2.28
C THR A 234 15.62 -1.94 1.27
N LEU A 235 14.85 -0.91 1.66
CA LEU A 235 13.77 -0.36 0.85
C LEU A 235 14.25 0.13 -0.52
N PRO A 236 15.33 0.95 -0.64
CA PRO A 236 15.77 1.44 -1.95
C PRO A 236 16.08 0.31 -2.95
N ALA A 237 16.69 -0.78 -2.47
CA ALA A 237 17.08 -1.92 -3.29
C ALA A 237 15.90 -2.79 -3.75
N VAL A 238 14.80 -2.81 -2.99
CA VAL A 238 13.61 -3.65 -3.28
C VAL A 238 12.49 -2.83 -3.95
N ARG A 239 12.44 -1.51 -3.71
CA ARG A 239 11.38 -0.60 -4.18
C ARG A 239 11.04 -0.76 -5.68
N PRO A 240 11.99 -0.79 -6.63
CA PRO A 240 11.65 -0.97 -8.04
C PRO A 240 10.88 -2.27 -8.31
N LEU A 241 11.29 -3.37 -7.67
CA LEU A 241 10.60 -4.65 -7.80
C LEU A 241 9.24 -4.62 -7.10
N ALA A 242 9.15 -4.03 -5.91
CA ALA A 242 7.90 -3.91 -5.16
C ALA A 242 6.82 -3.17 -5.97
N LEU A 243 7.19 -2.04 -6.59
CA LEU A 243 6.31 -1.28 -7.48
C LEU A 243 5.92 -2.07 -8.72
N ALA A 244 6.87 -2.74 -9.37
CA ALA A 244 6.59 -3.56 -10.55
C ALA A 244 5.59 -4.69 -10.23
N ARG A 245 5.77 -5.35 -9.08
CA ARG A 245 4.89 -6.42 -8.60
C ARG A 245 3.51 -5.90 -8.24
N ALA A 246 3.39 -4.80 -7.49
CA ALA A 246 2.09 -4.21 -7.18
C ALA A 246 1.35 -3.78 -8.46
N ARG A 247 2.04 -3.21 -9.45
CA ARG A 247 1.45 -2.85 -10.76
C ARG A 247 1.05 -4.05 -11.63
N SER A 248 1.66 -5.22 -11.42
CA SER A 248 1.30 -6.44 -12.14
C SER A 248 -0.02 -7.06 -11.66
N VAL A 249 -0.53 -6.63 -10.50
CA VAL A 249 -1.87 -7.04 -10.04
C VAL A 249 -2.93 -6.32 -10.87
N PRO A 250 -3.92 -7.04 -11.44
CA PRO A 250 -4.99 -6.42 -12.21
C PRO A 250 -5.81 -5.41 -11.39
N ASP A 251 -6.14 -4.28 -12.01
CA ASP A 251 -7.08 -3.26 -11.50
C ASP A 251 -6.84 -2.84 -10.03
N PRO A 252 -5.60 -2.43 -9.64
CA PRO A 252 -5.30 -2.13 -8.26
C PRO A 252 -6.14 -0.95 -7.74
N VAL A 253 -6.83 -1.16 -6.62
CA VAL A 253 -7.76 -0.17 -6.04
C VAL A 253 -7.00 0.81 -5.17
N ARG A 254 -6.72 2.01 -5.71
CA ARG A 254 -6.09 3.11 -4.97
C ARG A 254 -7.05 3.69 -3.93
N HIS A 255 -6.51 4.12 -2.79
CA HIS A 255 -7.24 4.71 -1.67
C HIS A 255 -8.43 3.87 -1.18
N ALA A 256 -8.27 2.54 -1.24
CA ALA A 256 -9.30 1.63 -0.77
C ALA A 256 -9.64 1.90 0.70
N PRO A 257 -10.93 2.05 1.05
CA PRO A 257 -11.33 2.23 2.43
C PRO A 257 -10.92 0.99 3.25
N ASP A 258 -10.74 1.21 4.55
CA ASP A 258 -10.49 0.12 5.48
C ASP A 258 -11.80 -0.38 6.08
N GLU A 259 -12.09 -1.66 5.88
CA GLU A 259 -13.35 -2.29 6.30
C GLU A 259 -13.45 -2.48 7.82
N THR A 260 -12.39 -2.20 8.59
CA THR A 260 -12.39 -2.38 10.05
C THR A 260 -13.53 -1.63 10.74
N PHE A 261 -13.92 -0.43 10.25
CA PHE A 261 -15.09 0.26 10.80
C PHE A 261 -16.40 -0.44 10.49
N THR A 262 -16.55 -0.93 9.25
CA THR A 262 -17.77 -1.62 8.82
C THR A 262 -17.94 -2.96 9.55
N ALA A 263 -16.83 -3.60 9.91
CA ALA A 263 -16.82 -4.83 10.69
C ALA A 263 -17.07 -4.63 12.19
N PHE A 264 -17.12 -3.39 12.68
CA PHE A 264 -17.35 -3.09 14.09
C PHE A 264 -18.85 -3.04 14.42
N ASP A 265 -19.35 -4.11 15.04
CA ASP A 265 -20.76 -4.27 15.43
C ASP A 265 -20.99 -4.21 16.95
N ALA A 266 -19.92 -4.04 17.73
CA ALA A 266 -19.93 -4.15 19.19
C ALA A 266 -20.14 -2.80 19.91
N LEU A 267 -20.84 -1.85 19.28
CA LEU A 267 -21.10 -0.54 19.86
C LEU A 267 -22.00 -0.66 21.10
N PRO A 268 -21.69 0.00 22.23
CA PRO A 268 -22.51 -0.08 23.43
C PRO A 268 -23.88 0.58 23.24
N ASP A 269 -24.92 -0.03 23.81
CA ASP A 269 -26.27 0.53 23.87
C ASP A 269 -26.37 1.58 24.99
N THR A 270 -25.66 2.70 24.83
CA THR A 270 -25.70 3.85 25.73
C THR A 270 -26.05 5.13 24.98
N PRO A 271 -26.80 6.08 25.59
CA PRO A 271 -27.13 7.33 24.93
C PRO A 271 -25.88 8.08 24.47
N GLY A 272 -25.83 8.47 23.19
CA GLY A 272 -24.70 9.19 22.59
C GLY A 272 -23.55 8.30 22.08
N ALA A 273 -23.65 6.96 22.16
CA ALA A 273 -22.62 6.05 21.67
C ALA A 273 -22.35 6.20 20.16
N ASP A 274 -23.39 6.35 19.34
CA ASP A 274 -23.25 6.56 17.88
C ASP A 274 -22.48 7.84 17.54
N GLU A 275 -22.80 8.93 18.24
CA GLU A 275 -22.13 10.23 18.07
C GLU A 275 -20.67 10.16 18.51
N ALA A 276 -20.39 9.51 19.66
CA ALA A 276 -19.04 9.29 20.15
C ALA A 276 -18.21 8.42 19.18
N PHE A 277 -18.81 7.37 18.61
CA PHE A 277 -18.16 6.53 17.62
C PHE A 277 -17.91 7.27 16.30
N GLY A 278 -18.85 8.10 15.86
CA GLY A 278 -18.66 8.99 14.71
C GLY A 278 -17.41 9.87 14.86
N ALA A 279 -17.21 10.47 16.03
CA ALA A 279 -16.02 11.26 16.32
C ALA A 279 -14.72 10.42 16.37
N LEU A 280 -14.79 9.18 16.90
CA LEU A 280 -13.66 8.26 16.85
C LEU A 280 -13.29 7.89 15.41
N ALA A 281 -14.28 7.54 14.58
CA ALA A 281 -14.09 7.19 13.19
C ALA A 281 -13.50 8.37 12.38
N GLU A 282 -13.97 9.59 12.63
CA GLU A 282 -13.41 10.80 12.04
C GLU A 282 -11.94 11.00 12.41
N PHE A 283 -11.59 10.86 13.70
CA PHE A 283 -10.20 11.00 14.16
C PHE A 283 -9.27 9.96 13.54
N LEU A 284 -9.71 8.72 13.47
CA LEU A 284 -8.92 7.61 12.94
C LEU A 284 -8.77 7.68 11.41
N GLY A 285 -9.79 8.17 10.71
CA GLY A 285 -9.80 8.33 9.24
C GLY A 285 -9.53 7.02 8.52
N ALA A 286 -8.69 7.04 7.49
CA ALA A 286 -8.36 5.85 6.70
C ALA A 286 -7.48 4.79 7.42
N ARG A 287 -7.18 4.97 8.71
CA ARG A 287 -6.17 4.18 9.45
C ARG A 287 -6.72 3.60 10.76
N PRO A 288 -7.78 2.76 10.69
CA PRO A 288 -8.40 2.21 11.89
C PRO A 288 -7.52 1.24 12.67
N LEU A 289 -6.59 0.55 11.99
CA LEU A 289 -5.71 -0.44 12.64
C LEU A 289 -4.63 0.19 13.54
N TRP A 290 -4.32 1.47 13.35
CA TRP A 290 -3.40 2.21 14.22
C TRP A 290 -4.14 2.62 15.48
N TRP A 291 -3.90 1.90 16.58
CA TRP A 291 -4.51 2.16 17.88
C TRP A 291 -3.53 1.83 19.01
N SER A 292 -2.78 2.84 19.44
CA SER A 292 -1.78 2.75 20.50
C SER A 292 -2.14 3.64 21.71
N PRO A 293 -1.53 3.43 22.90
CA PRO A 293 -1.78 4.28 24.06
C PRO A 293 -1.50 5.77 23.81
N ALA A 294 -0.48 6.08 23.02
CA ALA A 294 -0.17 7.47 22.64
C ALA A 294 -1.29 8.07 21.77
N ARG A 295 -1.85 7.28 20.85
CA ARG A 295 -2.94 7.70 19.97
C ARG A 295 -4.25 7.91 20.71
N VAL A 296 -4.58 7.02 21.66
CA VAL A 296 -5.71 7.21 22.57
C VAL A 296 -5.56 8.49 23.38
N SER A 297 -4.34 8.76 23.86
CA SER A 297 -4.08 9.99 24.62
C SER A 297 -4.25 11.24 23.77
N ALA A 298 -3.70 11.24 22.55
CA ALA A 298 -3.87 12.33 21.60
C ALA A 298 -5.35 12.58 21.27
N PHE A 299 -6.14 11.51 21.09
CA PHE A 299 -7.57 11.61 20.85
C PHE A 299 -8.31 12.28 22.01
N LEU A 300 -8.14 11.75 23.23
CA LEU A 300 -8.86 12.21 24.42
C LEU A 300 -8.44 13.61 24.90
N THR A 301 -7.16 13.94 24.80
CA THR A 301 -6.60 15.13 25.47
C THR A 301 -6.31 16.29 24.53
N SER A 302 -6.28 16.06 23.22
CA SER A 302 -5.91 17.07 22.23
C SER A 302 -6.95 17.20 21.12
N TRP A 303 -7.25 16.12 20.40
CA TRP A 303 -8.13 16.20 19.24
C TRP A 303 -9.59 16.47 19.62
N LEU A 304 -10.19 15.69 20.55
CA LEU A 304 -11.59 15.86 20.96
C LEU A 304 -11.90 17.27 21.50
N PRO A 305 -11.14 17.82 22.48
CA PRO A 305 -11.42 19.16 23.01
C PRO A 305 -11.37 20.25 21.94
N ARG A 306 -10.48 20.07 20.96
CA ARG A 306 -10.16 21.04 19.94
C ARG A 306 -11.12 21.00 18.75
N GLU A 307 -11.37 19.83 18.18
CA GLU A 307 -12.03 19.69 16.89
C GLU A 307 -13.49 19.23 17.01
N ALA A 308 -13.82 18.40 18.01
CA ALA A 308 -15.15 17.79 18.12
C ALA A 308 -16.16 18.68 18.88
N ILE A 309 -17.40 18.68 18.38
CA ILE A 309 -18.59 19.19 19.06
C ILE A 309 -19.43 17.96 19.40
N LEU A 310 -19.57 17.66 20.69
CA LEU A 310 -20.27 16.47 21.18
C LEU A 310 -21.33 16.85 22.20
N SER A 311 -22.43 16.11 22.23
CA SER A 311 -23.40 16.16 23.32
C SER A 311 -22.79 15.64 24.64
N ASP A 312 -23.35 16.07 25.78
CA ASP A 312 -22.95 15.54 27.10
C ASP A 312 -23.12 14.01 27.18
N ALA A 313 -24.12 13.47 26.49
CA ALA A 313 -24.36 12.03 26.40
C ALA A 313 -23.22 11.34 25.64
N ALA A 314 -22.77 11.87 24.51
CA ALA A 314 -21.64 11.33 23.77
C ALA A 314 -20.32 11.43 24.54
N ILE A 315 -20.08 12.55 25.24
CA ILE A 315 -18.91 12.70 26.12
C ILE A 315 -18.92 11.63 27.22
N ALA A 316 -20.07 11.37 27.83
CA ALA A 316 -20.23 10.34 28.86
C ALA A 316 -20.09 8.90 28.29
N ALA A 317 -20.52 8.67 27.05
CA ALA A 317 -20.44 7.37 26.38
C ALA A 317 -19.03 7.04 25.84
N MET A 318 -18.22 8.07 25.54
CA MET A 318 -16.90 7.93 24.93
C MET A 318 -16.00 6.84 25.55
N PRO A 319 -15.87 6.70 26.89
CA PRO A 319 -14.99 5.69 27.47
C PRO A 319 -15.43 4.26 27.14
N GLU A 320 -16.74 4.00 27.12
CA GLU A 320 -17.28 2.67 26.76
C GLU A 320 -17.08 2.37 25.27
N VAL A 321 -17.26 3.37 24.40
CA VAL A 321 -16.98 3.25 22.96
C VAL A 321 -15.51 2.91 22.72
N LEU A 322 -14.58 3.62 23.38
CA LEU A 322 -13.14 3.35 23.23
C LEU A 322 -12.74 1.96 23.73
N ARG A 323 -13.33 1.47 24.84
CA ARG A 323 -13.08 0.10 25.31
C ARG A 323 -13.65 -0.95 24.37
N ALA A 324 -14.83 -0.70 23.79
CA ALA A 324 -15.42 -1.58 22.79
C ALA A 324 -14.56 -1.68 21.53
N TRP A 325 -14.10 -0.53 21.03
CA TRP A 325 -13.15 -0.48 19.92
C TRP A 325 -11.83 -1.19 20.24
N THR A 326 -11.28 -0.98 21.42
CA THR A 326 -10.04 -1.62 21.86
C THR A 326 -10.18 -3.15 21.91
N ARG A 327 -11.32 -3.66 22.39
CA ARG A 327 -11.64 -5.11 22.35
C ARG A 327 -11.71 -5.64 20.92
N HIS A 328 -12.36 -4.90 20.02
CA HIS A 328 -12.46 -5.27 18.61
C HIS A 328 -11.07 -5.39 17.95
N LEU A 329 -10.13 -4.52 18.30
CA LEU A 329 -8.77 -4.55 17.80
C LEU A 329 -7.83 -5.51 18.54
N GLY A 330 -8.32 -6.40 19.41
CA GLY A 330 -7.49 -7.42 20.08
C GLY A 330 -7.15 -7.16 21.56
N ASP A 331 -7.87 -6.24 22.21
CA ASP A 331 -7.99 -6.15 23.67
C ASP A 331 -6.68 -5.91 24.46
N HIS A 332 -6.00 -4.79 24.15
CA HIS A 332 -4.73 -4.42 24.79
C HIS A 332 -4.90 -3.75 26.15
N GLU A 333 -4.33 -4.34 27.22
CA GLU A 333 -4.44 -3.86 28.62
C GLU A 333 -3.93 -2.42 28.79
N GLU A 334 -2.77 -2.09 28.21
CA GLU A 334 -2.17 -0.75 28.30
C GLU A 334 -3.05 0.36 27.68
N ILE A 335 -3.90 0.01 26.71
CA ILE A 335 -4.86 0.94 26.12
C ILE A 335 -6.03 1.16 27.07
N HIS A 336 -6.54 0.10 27.71
CA HIS A 336 -7.57 0.21 28.74
C HIS A 336 -7.10 1.05 29.93
N ASP A 337 -5.86 0.85 30.39
CA ASP A 337 -5.25 1.66 31.45
C ASP A 337 -5.18 3.13 31.07
N ARG A 338 -4.79 3.42 29.81
CA ARG A 338 -4.77 4.78 29.28
C ARG A 338 -6.16 5.41 29.26
N ILE A 339 -7.17 4.68 28.78
CA ILE A 339 -8.56 5.14 28.78
C ILE A 339 -9.00 5.43 30.23
N ALA A 340 -8.77 4.52 31.15
CA ALA A 340 -9.16 4.66 32.56
C ALA A 340 -8.49 5.88 33.24
N ALA A 341 -7.23 6.16 32.90
CA ALA A 341 -6.50 7.30 33.46
C ALA A 341 -6.98 8.66 32.93
N GLU A 342 -7.36 8.75 31.65
CA GLU A 342 -7.59 10.03 30.98
C GLU A 342 -9.06 10.38 30.76
N ALA A 343 -9.91 9.39 30.50
CA ALA A 343 -11.34 9.58 30.26
C ALA A 343 -12.07 10.42 31.34
N PRO A 344 -11.78 10.27 32.66
CA PRO A 344 -12.46 11.08 33.68
C PRO A 344 -12.24 12.59 33.54
N ARG A 345 -11.20 13.02 32.81
CA ARG A 345 -10.86 14.43 32.59
C ARG A 345 -11.53 14.99 31.34
N LEU A 346 -12.06 14.14 30.45
CA LEU A 346 -12.63 14.54 29.17
C LEU A 346 -13.74 15.60 29.30
N PRO A 347 -14.73 15.50 30.21
CA PRO A 347 -15.76 16.53 30.34
C PRO A 347 -15.20 17.92 30.65
N ALA A 348 -14.19 17.99 31.53
CA ALA A 348 -13.54 19.25 31.88
C ALA A 348 -12.73 19.84 30.70
N LEU A 349 -12.06 18.98 29.93
CA LEU A 349 -11.34 19.41 28.73
C LEU A 349 -12.28 19.89 27.62
N MET A 350 -13.42 19.21 27.42
CA MET A 350 -14.41 19.59 26.41
C MET A 350 -15.08 20.93 26.69
N ALA A 351 -15.21 21.29 27.97
CA ALA A 351 -15.75 22.56 28.45
C ALA A 351 -14.72 23.71 28.44
N ASP A 352 -13.43 23.44 28.22
CA ASP A 352 -12.38 24.46 28.18
C ASP A 352 -12.33 25.10 26.79
N GLU A 353 -12.96 26.27 26.65
CA GLU A 353 -13.00 27.04 25.40
C GLU A 353 -11.61 27.46 24.90
N SER A 354 -10.58 27.51 25.77
CA SER A 354 -9.22 27.86 25.36
C SER A 354 -8.56 26.78 24.50
N LEU A 355 -9.05 25.54 24.58
CA LEU A 355 -8.60 24.41 23.77
C LEU A 355 -9.32 24.34 22.43
N ALA A 356 -10.42 25.08 22.25
CA ALA A 356 -11.26 25.00 21.06
C ALA A 356 -10.51 25.45 19.79
N GLY A 357 -10.52 24.58 18.78
CA GLY A 357 -10.04 24.86 17.44
C GLY A 357 -10.82 25.99 16.77
N LEU A 358 -10.31 26.46 15.64
CA LEU A 358 -10.96 27.56 14.90
C LEU A 358 -12.40 27.21 14.48
N ALA A 359 -12.64 25.98 14.00
CA ALA A 359 -13.95 25.53 13.53
C ALA A 359 -14.99 25.56 14.67
N LYS A 360 -14.65 25.00 15.84
CA LYS A 360 -15.50 25.00 17.04
C LYS A 360 -15.82 26.42 17.51
N ARG A 361 -14.84 27.33 17.52
CA ARG A 361 -15.06 28.74 17.87
C ARG A 361 -15.98 29.47 16.89
N ILE A 362 -15.91 29.18 15.60
CA ILE A 362 -16.83 29.74 14.59
C ILE A 362 -18.25 29.19 14.77
N ALA A 363 -18.40 27.90 15.10
CA ALA A 363 -19.71 27.30 15.36
C ALA A 363 -20.36 27.90 16.63
N ALA A 364 -19.57 28.13 17.68
CA ALA A 364 -20.02 28.77 18.91
C ALA A 364 -20.50 30.21 18.66
N SER A 365 -19.71 31.03 17.95
CA SER A 365 -20.07 32.43 17.69
C SER A 365 -21.34 32.60 16.85
N ARG A 366 -21.66 31.63 15.98
CA ARG A 366 -22.93 31.62 15.22
C ARG A 366 -24.14 31.28 16.07
N THR A 367 -23.95 30.53 17.15
CA THR A 367 -25.02 30.18 18.09
C THR A 367 -25.27 31.31 19.07
N GLU A 368 -24.23 32.09 19.35
CA GLU A 368 -24.27 33.26 20.24
C GLU A 368 -24.80 34.54 19.59
N GLU A 369 -25.27 34.58 18.34
CA GLU A 369 -26.00 35.75 17.81
C GLU A 369 -27.43 35.78 18.39
N PRO A 370 -27.70 36.55 19.47
CA PRO A 370 -28.97 36.52 20.16
C PRO A 370 -29.76 37.74 19.70
N GLY A 371 -30.65 37.54 18.74
CA GLY A 371 -31.65 38.56 18.39
C GLY A 371 -31.11 39.68 17.49
N ALA A 372 -31.00 39.39 16.19
CA ALA A 372 -31.44 40.38 15.23
C ALA A 372 -32.93 40.66 15.54
N ASP A 373 -33.21 41.80 16.16
CA ASP A 373 -34.57 42.31 16.35
C ASP A 373 -35.34 42.15 15.02
N PRO A 374 -36.55 41.57 15.02
CA PRO A 374 -37.35 41.53 13.80
C PRO A 374 -37.51 42.97 13.31
N PRO A 375 -37.32 43.27 12.00
CA PRO A 375 -37.43 44.64 11.51
C PRO A 375 -38.78 45.20 11.92
N ALA A 376 -38.75 46.23 12.78
CA ALA A 376 -39.93 46.90 13.28
C ALA A 376 -40.82 47.28 12.09
N GLY A 377 -42.07 46.80 12.13
CA GLY A 377 -43.03 46.86 11.03
C GLY A 377 -43.06 48.22 10.33
N GLY A 378 -42.62 48.22 9.07
CA GLY A 378 -42.93 49.27 8.12
C GLY A 378 -44.43 49.23 7.84
N GLY A 379 -45.19 50.08 8.53
CA GLY A 379 -46.59 50.32 8.24
C GLY A 379 -46.74 50.86 6.81
N TYR A 380 -47.30 50.04 5.92
CA TYR A 380 -47.86 50.50 4.67
C TYR A 380 -49.16 51.25 4.97
N GLY A 381 -49.06 52.58 5.02
CA GLY A 381 -50.21 53.47 4.97
C GLY A 381 -50.84 53.42 3.58
N VAL A 382 -52.12 53.04 3.54
CA VAL A 382 -53.01 53.24 2.39
C VAL A 382 -53.63 54.63 2.53
N GLN A 383 -53.46 55.48 1.52
CA GLN A 383 -54.31 56.63 1.22
C GLN A 383 -54.69 56.61 -0.25
#